data_AF-A0A4D6LHH2-F1
#
_entry.id   AF-A0A4D6LHH2-F1
#
_cell.length_a   1.000
_cell.length_b   1.000
_cell.length_c   1.000
_cell.angle_alpha   90.00
_cell.angle_beta   90.00
_cell.angle_gamma   90.00
#
_symmetry.space_group_name_H-M   'P 1'
#
loop_
_entity.id
_entity.type
_entity.pdbx_description
1 polymer ?
#
loop_
_entity_poly.entity_id
_entity_poly.type
_entity_poly.pdbx_seq_one_letter_code
_entity_poly.pdbx_strand_id
1 'polypeptide(L)'
;MLQFKPKGKPFTEILGDFLGQGIFNMDRELWLTQCRFVSHEFSSKSLREFAMHTLEREVCERLLLVLEALSNENKVVDLQELLGRFSFNVICKFTLGNNRCCLDPSVGEFTRMSA
;
A
#
# COMPACT_ATOMS: atom_id res chain seq x y z
N MET A 1 18.12 -26.10 -6.51
CA MET A 1 17.49 -25.77 -5.21
C MET A 1 17.80 -24.30 -4.94
N LEU A 2 16.86 -23.39 -5.22
CA LEU A 2 17.11 -21.94 -5.12
C LEU A 2 17.20 -21.55 -3.63
N GLN A 3 18.41 -21.23 -3.16
CA GLN A 3 18.63 -20.68 -1.83
C GLN A 3 18.24 -19.19 -1.81
N PHE A 4 17.12 -18.87 -1.18
CA PHE A 4 16.77 -17.48 -0.88
C PHE A 4 17.57 -17.03 0.35
N LYS A 5 18.47 -16.05 0.19
CA LYS A 5 19.29 -15.48 1.28
C LYS A 5 18.36 -14.86 2.35
N PRO A 6 18.67 -14.99 3.66
CA PRO A 6 17.98 -14.18 4.67
C PRO A 6 18.06 -12.71 4.28
N LYS A 7 16.98 -11.95 4.50
CA LYS A 7 16.99 -10.50 4.28
C LYS A 7 18.10 -9.97 5.18
N GLY A 8 19.14 -9.39 4.59
CA GLY A 8 20.36 -9.06 5.32
C GLY A 8 20.09 -8.11 6.48
N LYS A 9 21.05 -8.01 7.42
CA LYS A 9 21.00 -7.12 8.61
C LYS A 9 20.40 -5.73 8.36
N PRO A 10 20.66 -5.03 7.23
CA PRO A 10 20.06 -3.72 6.98
C PRO A 10 18.52 -3.75 6.94
N PHE A 11 17.91 -4.83 6.44
CA PHE A 11 16.45 -4.92 6.32
C PHE A 11 15.79 -5.12 7.69
N THR A 12 16.43 -5.92 8.54
CA THR A 12 15.99 -6.20 9.92
C THR A 12 16.24 -5.01 10.84
N GLU A 13 17.33 -4.25 10.64
CA GLU A 13 17.64 -3.05 11.42
C GLU A 13 16.75 -1.86 11.02
N ILE A 14 16.50 -1.65 9.73
CA ILE A 14 15.69 -0.51 9.25
C ILE A 14 14.19 -0.74 9.49
N LEU A 15 13.69 -1.95 9.21
CA LEU A 15 12.25 -2.24 9.28
C LEU A 15 11.87 -3.05 10.54
N GLY A 16 12.84 -3.50 11.34
CA GLY A 16 12.56 -4.23 12.58
C GLY A 16 11.82 -3.38 13.61
N ASP A 17 12.18 -2.11 13.75
CA ASP A 17 11.51 -1.20 14.69
C ASP A 17 10.15 -0.72 14.16
N PHE A 18 9.95 -0.71 12.83
CA PHE A 18 8.70 -0.25 12.20
C PHE A 18 7.68 -1.36 11.95
N LEU A 19 8.12 -2.54 11.52
CA LEU A 19 7.30 -3.71 11.15
C LEU A 19 7.43 -4.87 12.15
N GLY A 20 8.26 -4.73 13.18
CA GLY A 20 8.51 -5.75 14.19
C GLY A 20 9.23 -6.99 13.65
N GLN A 21 9.09 -8.10 14.38
CA GLN A 21 9.40 -9.44 13.87
C GLN A 21 8.25 -9.99 13.00
N GLY A 22 7.48 -9.15 12.31
CA GLY A 22 6.37 -9.58 11.48
C GLY A 22 6.82 -10.30 10.20
N ILE A 23 5.87 -10.62 9.32
CA ILE A 23 6.11 -11.36 8.07
C ILE A 23 7.35 -10.82 7.31
N PHE A 24 7.57 -9.51 7.28
CA PHE A 24 8.69 -8.93 6.54
C PHE A 24 10.08 -9.24 7.11
N ASN A 25 10.19 -9.76 8.34
CA ASN A 25 11.43 -9.87 9.11
C ASN A 25 11.67 -11.25 9.78
N MET A 26 10.86 -12.28 9.49
CA MET A 26 10.99 -13.63 10.07
C MET A 26 11.86 -14.59 9.25
N ASP A 27 12.39 -15.63 9.91
CA ASP A 27 13.08 -16.76 9.27
C ASP A 27 12.17 -17.55 8.30
N ARG A 28 12.79 -18.29 7.36
CA ARG A 28 12.10 -18.97 6.24
C ARG A 28 10.85 -19.76 6.65
N GLU A 29 10.95 -20.65 7.63
CA GLU A 29 9.85 -21.56 7.99
C GLU A 29 8.68 -20.81 8.65
N LEU A 30 9.00 -19.80 9.47
CA LEU A 30 8.03 -18.92 10.11
C LEU A 30 7.37 -18.00 9.07
N TRP A 31 8.15 -17.43 8.15
CA TRP A 31 7.65 -16.66 7.00
C TRP A 31 6.71 -17.49 6.13
N LEU A 32 7.10 -18.72 5.76
CA LEU A 32 6.27 -19.60 4.93
C LEU A 32 4.95 -19.94 5.62
N THR A 33 4.99 -20.22 6.92
CA THR A 33 3.78 -20.49 7.71
C THR A 33 2.86 -19.27 7.77
N GLN A 34 3.43 -18.09 8.04
CA GLN A 34 2.67 -16.83 8.07
C GLN A 34 2.10 -16.47 6.70
N CYS A 35 2.89 -16.57 5.63
CA CYS A 35 2.39 -16.29 4.28
C CYS A 35 1.32 -17.28 3.84
N ARG A 36 1.40 -18.56 4.21
CA ARG A 36 0.31 -19.51 3.93
C ARG A 36 -0.97 -19.11 4.63
N PHE A 37 -0.87 -18.73 5.91
CA PHE A 37 -2.02 -18.28 6.69
C PHE A 37 -2.62 -16.99 6.12
N VAL A 38 -1.79 -15.96 5.90
CA VAL A 38 -2.21 -14.68 5.31
C VAL A 38 -2.81 -14.90 3.91
N SER A 39 -2.19 -15.70 3.04
CA SER A 39 -2.74 -15.98 1.72
C SER A 39 -4.10 -16.68 1.79
N HIS A 40 -4.30 -17.59 2.75
CA HIS A 40 -5.59 -18.24 2.96
C HIS A 40 -6.66 -17.22 3.37
N GLU A 41 -6.38 -16.40 4.38
CA GLU A 41 -7.31 -15.36 4.85
C GLU A 41 -7.61 -14.32 3.77
N PHE A 42 -6.60 -13.91 3.00
CA PHE A 42 -6.73 -12.97 1.89
C PHE A 42 -7.42 -13.55 0.65
N SER A 43 -7.49 -14.88 0.52
CA SER A 43 -8.22 -15.54 -0.56
C SER A 43 -9.71 -15.73 -0.22
N SER A 44 -10.13 -15.41 1.00
CA SER A 44 -11.52 -15.49 1.40
C SER A 44 -12.40 -14.58 0.51
N LYS A 45 -13.57 -15.10 0.13
CA LYS A 45 -14.50 -14.38 -0.74
C LYS A 45 -14.92 -13.03 -0.14
N SER A 46 -15.21 -13.02 1.16
CA SER A 46 -15.61 -11.82 1.91
C SER A 46 -14.52 -10.73 1.88
N LEU A 47 -13.25 -11.09 2.08
CA LEU A 47 -12.17 -10.11 2.06
C LEU A 47 -11.92 -9.57 0.65
N ARG A 48 -12.03 -10.43 -0.37
CA ARG A 48 -11.92 -10.00 -1.77
C ARG A 48 -13.03 -9.04 -2.16
N GLU A 49 -14.28 -9.32 -1.78
CA GLU A 49 -15.42 -8.43 -2.01
C GLU A 49 -15.23 -7.09 -1.29
N PHE A 50 -14.80 -7.12 -0.03
CA PHE A 50 -14.48 -5.90 0.73
C PHE A 50 -13.37 -5.08 0.07
N ALA A 51 -12.30 -5.72 -0.41
CA ALA A 51 -11.20 -5.04 -1.12
C ALA A 51 -11.69 -4.39 -2.41
N MET A 52 -12.49 -5.10 -3.22
CA MET A 52 -13.05 -4.57 -4.46
C MET A 52 -13.97 -3.39 -4.20
N HIS A 53 -14.89 -3.49 -3.23
CA HIS A 53 -15.77 -2.38 -2.86
C HIS A 53 -14.99 -1.17 -2.34
N THR A 54 -13.95 -1.40 -1.55
CA THR A 54 -13.08 -0.32 -1.06
C THR A 54 -12.36 0.37 -2.22
N LEU A 55 -11.82 -0.41 -3.16
CA LEU A 55 -11.12 0.11 -4.33
C LEU A 55 -12.06 0.90 -5.25
N GLU A 56 -13.23 0.34 -5.57
CA GLU A 56 -14.25 0.97 -6.41
C GLU A 56 -14.67 2.33 -5.84
N ARG A 57 -14.93 2.39 -4.52
CA ARG A 57 -15.25 3.65 -3.84
C ARG A 57 -14.12 4.66 -3.92
N GLU A 58 -12.88 4.27 -3.65
CA GLU A 58 -11.74 5.20 -3.71
C GLU A 58 -11.47 5.70 -5.15
N VAL A 59 -11.71 4.86 -6.17
CA VAL A 59 -11.62 5.29 -7.57
C VAL A 59 -12.70 6.31 -7.89
N CYS A 60 -13.97 5.96 -7.65
CA CYS A 60 -15.12 6.78 -8.05
C CYS A 60 -15.22 8.07 -7.25
N GLU A 61 -15.03 8.01 -5.93
CA GLU A 61 -15.24 9.16 -5.03
C GLU A 61 -14.02 10.09 -4.96
N ARG A 62 -12.85 9.68 -5.47
CA ARG A 62 -11.61 10.46 -5.29
C ARG A 62 -10.74 10.53 -6.53
N LEU A 63 -10.27 9.39 -7.05
CA LEU A 63 -9.33 9.41 -8.17
C LEU A 63 -9.95 10.05 -9.42
N LEU A 64 -11.19 9.69 -9.75
CA LEU A 64 -11.91 10.27 -10.89
C LEU A 64 -12.12 11.77 -10.74
N LEU A 65 -12.54 12.23 -9.54
CA LEU A 65 -12.74 13.66 -9.28
C LEU A 65 -11.43 14.47 -9.44
N VAL A 66 -10.31 13.91 -9.00
CA VAL A 66 -8.99 14.55 -9.14
C VAL A 66 -8.58 14.60 -10.60
N LEU A 67 -8.74 13.50 -11.34
CA LEU A 67 -8.42 13.46 -12.77
C LEU A 67 -9.31 14.43 -13.58
N GLU A 68 -10.59 14.53 -13.25
CA GLU A 68 -11.53 15.48 -13.86
C GLU A 68 -11.11 16.94 -13.59
N ALA A 69 -10.77 17.28 -12.35
CA ALA A 69 -10.27 18.61 -12.00
C ALA A 69 -8.97 18.96 -12.74
N LEU A 70 -8.01 18.03 -12.78
CA LEU A 70 -6.74 18.21 -13.50
C LEU A 70 -6.96 18.36 -15.01
N SER A 71 -7.90 17.61 -15.58
CA SER A 71 -8.29 17.69 -16.99
C SER A 71 -8.91 19.04 -17.32
N ASN A 72 -9.83 19.54 -16.48
CA ASN A 72 -10.46 20.85 -16.66
C ASN A 72 -9.44 22.00 -16.60
N GLU A 73 -8.37 21.84 -15.82
CA GLU A 73 -7.29 22.80 -15.70
C GLU A 73 -6.18 22.61 -16.75
N ASN A 74 -6.29 21.61 -17.65
CA ASN A 74 -5.25 21.20 -18.60
C ASN A 74 -3.86 21.01 -17.95
N LYS A 75 -3.83 20.50 -16.71
CA LYS A 75 -2.59 20.27 -15.98
C LYS A 75 -1.94 18.96 -16.39
N VAL A 76 -0.63 19.02 -16.65
CA VAL A 76 0.21 17.82 -16.78
C VAL A 76 0.42 17.23 -15.38
N VAL A 77 0.18 15.93 -15.23
CA VAL A 77 0.32 15.20 -13.97
C VAL A 77 1.25 14.02 -14.14
N ASP A 78 2.10 13.77 -13.13
CA ASP A 78 2.84 12.53 -13.02
C ASP A 78 1.92 11.43 -12.49
N LEU A 79 1.56 10.48 -13.36
CA LEU A 79 0.72 9.35 -12.99
C LEU A 79 1.39 8.39 -12.00
N GLN A 80 2.72 8.31 -11.98
CA GLN A 80 3.43 7.47 -11.02
C GLN A 80 3.26 8.03 -9.59
N GLU A 81 3.39 9.34 -9.42
CA GLU A 81 3.18 9.98 -8.12
C GLU A 81 1.71 9.88 -7.69
N LEU A 82 0.77 10.19 -8.60
CA LEU A 82 -0.66 10.16 -8.31
C LEU A 82 -1.14 8.75 -7.92
N LEU A 83 -0.79 7.75 -8.72
CA LEU A 83 -1.17 6.36 -8.45
C LEU A 83 -0.44 5.81 -7.21
N GLY A 84 0.79 6.26 -6.94
CA GLY A 84 1.50 5.93 -5.71
C GLY A 84 0.75 6.42 -4.47
N ARG A 85 0.30 7.68 -4.47
CA ARG A 85 -0.53 8.26 -3.40
C ARG A 85 -1.86 7.52 -3.25
N PHE A 86 -2.49 7.14 -4.37
CA PHE A 86 -3.73 6.36 -4.39
C PHE A 86 -3.55 4.98 -3.77
N SER A 87 -2.56 4.20 -4.24
CA SER A 87 -2.29 2.86 -3.72
C SER A 87 -1.95 2.88 -2.24
N PHE A 88 -1.15 3.85 -1.79
CA PHE A 88 -0.85 4.01 -0.37
C PHE A 88 -2.11 4.26 0.46
N ASN A 89 -3.02 5.11 -0.03
CA ASN A 89 -4.26 5.37 0.69
C ASN A 89 -5.18 4.14 0.75
N VAL A 90 -5.31 3.39 -0.36
CA VAL A 90 -6.08 2.14 -0.39
C VAL A 90 -5.51 1.13 0.61
N ILE A 91 -4.18 0.97 0.67
CA ILE A 91 -3.52 0.09 1.65
C ILE A 91 -3.79 0.57 3.07
N CYS A 92 -3.67 1.87 3.37
CA CYS A 92 -3.96 2.41 4.70
C CYS A 92 -5.41 2.18 5.12
N LYS A 93 -6.37 2.38 4.20
CA LYS A 93 -7.78 2.15 4.48
C LYS A 93 -8.06 0.68 4.76
N PHE A 94 -7.45 -0.22 4.00
CA PHE A 94 -7.58 -1.66 4.17
C PHE A 94 -6.93 -2.17 5.46
N THR A 95 -5.77 -1.65 5.84
CA THR A 95 -4.97 -2.16 6.98
C THR A 95 -5.25 -1.43 8.30
N LEU A 96 -5.57 -0.14 8.26
CA LEU A 96 -5.71 0.72 9.45
C LEU A 96 -7.12 1.28 9.62
N GLY A 97 -8.04 1.02 8.68
CA GLY A 97 -9.42 1.50 8.73
C GLY A 97 -9.58 3.02 8.58
N ASN A 98 -8.51 3.76 8.24
CA ASN A 98 -8.53 5.21 8.14
C ASN A 98 -7.80 5.72 6.89
N ASN A 99 -8.27 6.85 6.35
CA ASN A 99 -7.60 7.54 5.24
C ASN A 99 -6.40 8.31 5.79
N ARG A 100 -5.21 8.05 5.23
CA ARG A 100 -3.95 8.69 5.66
C ARG A 100 -3.45 9.75 4.68
N CYS A 101 -3.96 9.78 3.44
CA CYS A 101 -3.54 10.75 2.43
C CYS A 101 -4.73 11.41 1.71
N CYS A 102 -4.64 12.72 1.53
CA CYS A 102 -5.47 13.45 0.58
C CYS A 102 -4.87 13.27 -0.82
N LEU A 103 -5.66 12.78 -1.78
CA LEU A 103 -5.35 12.85 -3.22
C LEU A 103 -5.42 14.29 -3.76
N ASP A 104 -5.35 15.28 -2.87
CA ASP A 104 -5.52 16.68 -3.18
C ASP A 104 -4.32 17.16 -4.00
N PRO A 105 -4.54 17.61 -5.25
CA PRO A 105 -3.47 18.12 -6.11
C PRO A 105 -2.84 19.43 -5.59
N SER A 106 -3.44 20.10 -4.61
CA SER A 106 -2.88 21.28 -3.94
C SER A 106 -1.88 20.95 -2.81
N VAL A 107 -1.85 19.69 -2.36
CA VAL A 107 -0.82 19.20 -1.44
C VAL A 107 0.43 18.89 -2.25
N GLY A 108 1.21 19.95 -2.46
CA GLY A 108 2.51 19.92 -3.09
C GLY A 108 3.43 18.90 -2.42
N GLU A 109 4.11 18.15 -3.28
CA GLU A 109 5.19 17.22 -2.97
C GLU A 109 4.86 16.09 -2.00
N PHE A 110 5.07 14.85 -2.47
CA PHE A 110 5.38 13.73 -1.61
C PHE A 110 6.77 13.97 -0.98
N THR A 111 6.94 15.04 -0.18
CA THR A 111 8.23 15.38 0.42
C THR A 111 8.56 14.31 1.45
N ARG A 112 9.46 13.41 1.03
CA ARG A 112 10.49 12.78 1.87
C ARG A 112 9.96 12.10 3.14
N MET A 113 9.42 10.89 2.99
CA MET A 113 9.71 9.86 4.00
C MET A 113 11.18 9.42 3.82
N SER A 114 12.11 10.32 4.14
CA SER A 114 13.50 9.99 4.43
C SER A 114 13.61 9.88 5.94
N ALA A 115 13.68 8.64 6.43
CA ALA A 115 14.34 8.26 7.67
C ALA A 115 15.15 7.01 7.35
#